data_AF-X1DWE0-F1
#
_entry.id   AF-X1DWE0-F1
#
_cell.length_a   1.000
_cell.length_b   1.000
_cell.length_c   1.000
_cell.angle_alpha   90.00
_cell.angle_beta   90.00
_cell.angle_gamma   90.00
#
_symmetry.space_group_name_H-M   'P 1'
#
loop_
_entity.id
_entity.type
_entity.pdbx_description
1 polymer ?
#
loop_
_entity_poly.entity_id
_entity_poly.type
_entity_poly.pdbx_seq_one_letter_code
_entity_poly.pdbx_strand_id
1 'polypeptide(L)'
;MEKLTLEQEKLIESYFYEFRKSVDFQEGMDSKIKHREWALKILDKNELKNMNEIVFGEFISNLWASRFWGNKDYLVQKIIDDNGIDKIKTQFYDLLYGKGLFKERFDKVLPNPYPTIFLEYASIIAARYTNDVNILM
;
A
#
# COMPACT_ATOMS: atom_id res chain seq x y z
N MET A 1 20.25 -12.80 20.80
CA MET A 1 18.82 -13.10 20.96
C MET A 1 18.71 -14.50 21.51
N GLU A 2 18.10 -14.68 22.68
CA GLU A 2 17.73 -16.01 23.16
C GLU A 2 16.74 -16.67 22.20
N LYS A 3 16.90 -17.98 21.97
CA LYS A 3 15.95 -18.76 21.18
C LYS A 3 14.77 -19.15 22.05
N LEU A 4 13.58 -19.17 21.46
CA LEU A 4 12.37 -19.66 22.11
C LEU A 4 12.54 -21.14 22.46
N THR A 5 11.92 -21.55 23.57
CA THR A 5 11.78 -22.97 23.89
C THR A 5 10.67 -23.60 23.05
N LEU A 6 10.71 -24.91 22.86
CA LEU A 6 9.68 -25.64 22.12
C LEU A 6 8.27 -25.46 22.71
N GLU A 7 8.17 -25.29 24.03
CA GLU A 7 6.89 -25.01 24.69
C GLU A 7 6.37 -23.60 24.37
N GLN A 8 7.25 -22.61 24.33
CA GLN A 8 6.89 -21.24 23.95
C GLN A 8 6.44 -21.20 22.49
N GLU A 9 7.14 -21.89 21.58
CA GLU A 9 6.76 -22.00 20.17
C GLU A 9 5.35 -22.59 20.02
N LYS A 10 5.08 -23.74 20.67
CA LYS A 10 3.76 -24.38 20.64
C LYS A 10 2.66 -23.48 21.22
N LEU A 11 2.93 -22.79 22.32
CA LEU A 11 1.99 -21.87 22.92
C LEU A 11 1.65 -20.73 21.96
N ILE A 12 2.67 -20.11 21.35
CA ILE A 12 2.50 -19.05 20.36
C ILE A 12 1.68 -19.56 19.16
N GLU A 13 2.00 -20.75 18.64
CA GLU A 13 1.26 -21.34 17.52
C GLU A 13 -0.23 -21.54 17.83
N SER A 14 -0.53 -22.12 19.00
CA SER A 14 -1.92 -22.33 19.44
C SER A 14 -2.68 -21.01 19.63
N TYR A 15 -2.03 -19.99 20.21
CA TYR A 15 -2.62 -18.66 20.35
C TYR A 15 -2.92 -18.05 18.98
N PHE A 16 -1.97 -18.08 18.05
CA PHE A 16 -2.17 -17.57 16.69
C PHE A 16 -3.27 -18.33 15.95
N TYR A 17 -3.39 -19.63 16.17
CA TYR A 17 -4.45 -20.44 15.56
C TYR A 17 -5.84 -19.97 16.02
N GLU A 18 -6.05 -19.76 17.32
CA GLU A 18 -7.32 -19.25 17.84
C GLU A 18 -7.54 -17.78 17.50
N PHE A 19 -6.51 -16.94 17.58
CA PHE A 19 -6.57 -15.54 17.16
C PHE A 19 -7.00 -15.39 15.71
N ARG A 20 -6.47 -16.23 14.79
CA ARG A 20 -6.87 -16.21 13.38
C ARG A 20 -8.34 -16.57 13.15
N LYS A 21 -8.98 -17.30 14.07
CA LYS A 21 -10.42 -17.61 13.98
C LYS A 21 -11.31 -16.52 14.56
N SER A 22 -10.74 -15.59 15.33
CA SER A 22 -11.52 -14.51 15.94
C SER A 22 -12.21 -13.67 14.86
N VAL A 23 -13.41 -13.18 15.19
CA VAL A 23 -14.18 -12.30 14.31
C VAL A 23 -13.37 -11.06 13.96
N ASP A 24 -12.73 -10.44 14.96
CA ASP A 24 -11.86 -9.26 14.77
C ASP A 24 -10.75 -9.50 13.73
N PHE A 25 -10.10 -10.67 13.77
CA PHE A 25 -9.07 -11.01 12.79
C PHE A 25 -9.65 -11.18 11.39
N GLN A 26 -10.77 -11.90 11.27
CA GLN A 26 -11.41 -12.15 9.98
C GLN A 26 -11.92 -10.85 9.36
N GLU A 27 -12.61 -10.01 10.12
CA GLU A 27 -13.06 -8.69 9.66
C GLU A 27 -11.89 -7.78 9.29
N GLY A 28 -10.81 -7.81 10.07
CA GLY A 28 -9.58 -7.10 9.76
C GLY A 28 -8.96 -7.58 8.44
N MET A 29 -8.96 -8.89 8.19
CA MET A 29 -8.46 -9.47 6.94
C MET A 29 -9.34 -9.09 5.75
N ASP A 30 -10.66 -9.21 5.89
CA ASP A 30 -11.63 -8.82 4.86
C ASP A 30 -11.50 -7.33 4.51
N SER A 31 -11.33 -6.47 5.50
CA SER A 31 -11.09 -5.04 5.29
C SER A 31 -9.79 -4.80 4.52
N LYS A 32 -8.71 -5.54 4.83
CA LYS A 32 -7.42 -5.45 4.11
C LYS A 32 -7.57 -5.91 2.66
N ILE A 33 -8.31 -6.99 2.41
CA ILE A 33 -8.58 -7.52 1.07
C ILE A 33 -9.38 -6.50 0.25
N LYS A 34 -10.51 -6.01 0.77
CA LYS A 34 -11.34 -5.01 0.09
C LYS A 34 -10.57 -3.73 -0.23
N HIS A 35 -9.74 -3.27 0.71
CA HIS A 35 -8.91 -2.08 0.49
C HIS A 35 -7.88 -2.31 -0.62
N ARG A 36 -7.25 -3.50 -0.65
CA ARG A 36 -6.32 -3.89 -1.73
C ARG A 36 -7.02 -3.94 -3.08
N GLU A 37 -8.18 -4.58 -3.18
CA GLU A 37 -8.94 -4.68 -4.43
C GLU A 37 -9.36 -3.31 -4.96
N TRP A 38 -9.83 -2.43 -4.08
CA TRP A 38 -10.15 -1.06 -4.42
C TRP A 38 -8.94 -0.29 -4.95
N ALA A 39 -7.79 -0.38 -4.27
CA ALA A 39 -6.55 0.28 -4.70
C ALA A 39 -6.08 -0.25 -6.07
N LEU A 40 -6.12 -1.57 -6.28
CA LEU A 40 -5.75 -2.19 -7.54
C LEU A 40 -6.66 -1.76 -8.70
N LYS A 41 -7.95 -1.56 -8.45
CA LYS A 41 -8.90 -1.05 -9.45
C LYS A 41 -8.53 0.36 -9.90
N ILE A 42 -8.23 1.26 -8.96
CA ILE A 42 -7.78 2.63 -9.26
C ILE A 42 -6.45 2.62 -10.03
N LEU A 43 -5.55 1.72 -9.68
CA LEU A 43 -4.24 1.56 -10.29
C LEU A 43 -4.24 0.70 -11.56
N ASP A 44 -5.42 0.33 -12.09
CA ASP A 44 -5.52 -0.35 -13.38
C ASP A 44 -4.92 0.52 -14.49
N LYS A 45 -4.46 -0.12 -15.57
CA LYS A 45 -3.73 0.51 -16.66
C LYS A 45 -4.56 1.61 -17.34
N ASN A 46 -5.87 1.40 -17.48
CA ASN A 46 -6.76 2.35 -18.13
C ASN A 46 -7.19 3.45 -17.16
N GLU A 47 -7.56 3.08 -15.92
CA GLU A 47 -7.97 4.02 -14.88
C GLU A 47 -6.85 5.01 -14.56
N LEU A 48 -5.61 4.52 -14.43
CA LEU A 48 -4.46 5.36 -14.12
C LEU A 48 -4.16 6.41 -15.20
N LYS A 49 -4.41 6.10 -16.48
CA LYS A 49 -4.26 7.08 -17.57
C LYS A 49 -5.28 8.22 -17.48
N ASN A 50 -6.46 7.90 -16.99
CA ASN A 50 -7.60 8.81 -16.88
C ASN A 50 -7.75 9.43 -15.48
N MET A 51 -6.87 9.07 -14.54
CA MET A 51 -6.88 9.59 -13.18
C MET A 51 -6.80 11.12 -13.19
N ASN A 52 -7.68 11.76 -12.43
CA ASN A 52 -7.66 13.19 -12.18
C ASN A 52 -7.31 13.47 -10.71
N GLU A 53 -7.20 14.75 -10.34
CA GLU A 53 -6.84 15.16 -8.98
C GLU A 53 -7.84 14.69 -7.91
N ILE A 54 -9.13 14.59 -8.26
CA ILE A 54 -10.17 14.10 -7.33
C ILE A 54 -9.95 12.61 -7.04
N VAL A 55 -9.82 11.79 -8.08
CA VAL A 55 -9.56 10.34 -7.94
C VAL A 55 -8.22 10.10 -7.23
N PHE A 56 -7.21 10.90 -7.53
CA PHE A 56 -5.93 10.84 -6.84
C PHE A 56 -6.05 11.21 -5.35
N GLY A 57 -6.83 12.25 -5.03
CA GLY A 57 -7.09 12.66 -3.66
C GLY A 57 -7.84 11.60 -2.85
N GLU A 58 -8.87 10.97 -3.45
CA GLU A 58 -9.55 9.82 -2.87
C GLU A 58 -8.59 8.65 -2.65
N PHE A 59 -7.72 8.41 -3.63
CA PHE A 59 -6.73 7.35 -3.56
C PHE A 59 -5.78 7.54 -2.37
N ILE A 60 -5.13 8.71 -2.29
CA ILE A 60 -4.21 9.08 -1.21
C ILE A 60 -4.91 9.08 0.14
N SER A 61 -6.10 9.68 0.24
CA SER A 61 -6.78 9.89 1.53
C SER A 61 -7.23 8.60 2.22
N ASN A 62 -7.45 7.54 1.44
CA ASN A 62 -7.86 6.23 1.93
C ASN A 62 -6.68 5.33 2.33
N LEU A 63 -5.44 5.68 1.98
CA LEU A 63 -4.25 4.97 2.45
C LEU A 63 -4.17 5.02 3.99
N TRP A 64 -3.70 3.93 4.59
CA TRP A 64 -3.49 3.84 6.04
C TRP A 64 -2.46 4.88 6.54
N ALA A 65 -1.39 5.13 5.79
CA ALA A 65 -0.37 6.12 6.07
C ALA A 65 -0.94 7.55 6.09
N SER A 66 -1.99 7.81 5.34
CA SER A 66 -2.71 9.09 5.37
C SER A 66 -3.51 9.28 6.66
N ARG A 67 -3.72 8.23 7.48
CA ARG A 67 -4.35 8.36 8.80
C ARG A 67 -3.51 9.16 9.80
N PHE A 68 -2.20 9.25 9.58
CA PHE A 68 -1.31 10.07 10.42
C PHE A 68 -1.38 11.57 10.11
N TRP A 69 -2.10 11.95 9.06
CA TRP A 69 -2.26 13.34 8.65
C TRP A 69 -3.60 13.89 9.13
N GLY A 70 -3.56 14.91 10.00
CA GLY A 70 -4.77 15.58 10.47
C GLY A 70 -5.51 16.34 9.36
N ASN A 71 -4.78 16.90 8.39
CA ASN A 71 -5.34 17.54 7.21
C ASN A 71 -4.92 16.78 5.94
N LYS A 72 -5.80 15.89 5.47
CA LYS A 72 -5.55 15.07 4.27
C LYS A 72 -5.63 15.87 2.98
N ASP A 73 -6.50 16.88 2.93
CA ASP A 73 -6.60 17.76 1.75
C ASP A 73 -5.30 18.53 1.54
N TYR A 74 -4.69 19.02 2.61
CA TYR A 74 -3.35 19.63 2.56
C TYR A 74 -2.29 18.65 2.04
N LEU A 75 -2.30 17.40 2.53
CA LEU A 75 -1.38 16.38 2.05
C LEU A 75 -1.54 16.15 0.54
N VAL A 76 -2.77 15.93 0.09
CA VAL A 76 -3.10 15.69 -1.32
C VAL A 76 -2.67 16.88 -2.17
N GLN A 77 -3.09 18.09 -1.79
CA GLN A 77 -2.80 19.29 -2.54
C GLN A 77 -1.30 19.53 -2.62
N LYS A 78 -0.55 19.32 -1.53
CA LYS A 78 0.89 19.47 -1.53
C LYS A 78 1.59 18.49 -2.48
N ILE A 79 1.16 17.22 -2.50
CA ILE A 79 1.71 16.24 -3.44
C ILE A 79 1.45 16.67 -4.89
N ILE A 80 0.25 17.17 -5.18
CA ILE A 80 -0.13 17.66 -6.51
C ILE A 80 0.68 18.92 -6.85
N ASP A 81 0.79 19.90 -5.97
CA ASP A 81 1.50 21.17 -6.19
C ASP A 81 2.99 20.93 -6.47
N ASP A 82 3.62 20.03 -5.71
CA ASP A 82 5.04 19.73 -5.83
C ASP A 82 5.40 18.97 -7.14
N ASN A 83 4.43 18.31 -7.79
CA ASN A 83 4.71 17.33 -8.85
C ASN A 83 3.90 17.49 -10.14
N GLY A 84 2.67 17.96 -10.04
CA GLY A 84 1.66 17.95 -11.09
C GLY A 84 1.05 16.55 -11.30
N ILE A 85 -0.27 16.52 -11.53
CA ILE A 85 -1.02 15.26 -11.68
C ILE A 85 -0.53 14.41 -12.87
N ASP A 86 -0.10 15.03 -13.98
CA ASP A 86 0.39 14.29 -15.16
C ASP A 86 1.72 13.58 -14.91
N LYS A 87 2.62 14.19 -14.12
CA LYS A 87 3.89 13.56 -13.72
C LYS A 87 3.61 12.38 -12.79
N ILE A 88 2.72 12.56 -11.82
CA ILE A 88 2.28 11.52 -10.89
C ILE A 88 1.76 10.31 -11.69
N LYS A 89 0.78 10.51 -12.59
CA LYS A 89 0.23 9.45 -13.46
C LYS A 89 1.32 8.71 -14.23
N THR A 90 2.23 9.46 -14.84
CA THR A 90 3.31 8.90 -15.65
C THR A 90 4.25 8.02 -14.81
N GLN A 91 4.59 8.46 -13.60
CA GLN A 91 5.47 7.70 -12.70
C GLN A 91 4.79 6.46 -12.12
N PHE A 92 3.51 6.55 -11.71
CA PHE A 92 2.75 5.37 -11.31
C PHE A 92 2.62 4.37 -12.47
N TYR A 93 2.45 4.87 -13.69
CA TYR A 93 2.35 4.02 -14.87
C TYR A 93 3.67 3.32 -15.16
N ASP A 94 4.79 4.04 -15.13
CA ASP A 94 6.11 3.44 -15.31
C ASP A 94 6.41 2.41 -14.21
N LEU A 95 6.14 2.73 -12.95
CA LEU A 95 6.33 1.82 -11.83
C LEU A 95 5.63 0.46 -12.04
N LEU A 96 4.34 0.50 -12.42
CA LEU A 96 3.46 -0.67 -12.51
C LEU A 96 3.51 -1.38 -13.87
N TYR A 97 3.77 -0.66 -14.96
CA TYR A 97 3.63 -1.14 -16.33
C TYR A 97 4.82 -0.82 -17.23
N GLY A 98 5.82 -0.10 -16.72
CA GLY A 98 7.04 0.23 -17.42
C GLY A 98 7.93 -0.98 -17.67
N LYS A 99 8.88 -0.81 -18.58
CA LYS A 99 9.86 -1.84 -18.94
C LYS A 99 11.08 -1.77 -18.00
N GLY A 100 11.80 -2.89 -17.83
CA GLY A 100 13.01 -2.97 -17.01
C GLY A 100 12.79 -3.68 -15.67
N LEU A 101 13.74 -3.57 -14.73
CA LEU A 101 13.61 -4.19 -13.42
C LEU A 101 12.71 -3.34 -12.51
N PHE A 102 11.90 -4.00 -11.67
CA PHE A 102 11.00 -3.31 -10.74
C PHE A 102 11.76 -2.30 -9.87
N LYS A 103 12.91 -2.71 -9.31
CA LYS A 103 13.75 -1.85 -8.48
C LYS A 103 14.14 -0.55 -9.20
N GLU A 104 14.55 -0.63 -10.46
CA GLU A 104 14.96 0.54 -11.24
C GLU A 104 13.80 1.50 -11.52
N ARG A 105 12.58 0.98 -11.67
CA ARG A 105 11.37 1.81 -11.82
C ARG A 105 10.96 2.41 -10.49
N PHE A 106 11.06 1.64 -9.41
CA PHE A 106 10.80 2.08 -8.04
C PHE A 106 11.73 3.22 -7.60
N ASP A 107 13.02 3.13 -7.89
CA ASP A 107 14.02 4.16 -7.58
C ASP A 107 13.75 5.51 -8.30
N LYS A 108 12.92 5.51 -9.35
CA LYS A 108 12.51 6.72 -10.10
C LYS A 108 11.20 7.33 -9.62
N VAL A 109 10.44 6.61 -8.80
CA VAL A 109 9.20 7.14 -8.22
C VAL A 109 9.60 8.24 -7.25
N LEU A 110 8.96 9.39 -7.40
CA LEU A 110 9.16 10.65 -6.67
C LEU A 110 10.13 10.59 -5.48
N PRO A 111 11.28 11.28 -5.56
CA PRO A 111 12.08 11.55 -4.37
C PRO A 111 11.32 12.58 -3.52
N ASN A 112 10.68 12.16 -2.41
CA ASN A 112 9.87 13.10 -1.62
C ASN A 112 9.82 12.76 -0.12
N PRO A 113 9.71 13.76 0.78
CA PRO A 113 10.02 13.70 2.21
C PRO A 113 8.95 13.02 3.08
N TYR A 114 8.09 12.19 2.48
CA TYR A 114 6.99 11.50 3.17
C TYR A 114 7.19 9.98 3.11
N PRO A 115 8.23 9.45 3.79
CA PRO A 115 8.62 8.05 3.72
C PRO A 115 7.50 7.09 4.14
N THR A 116 6.57 7.52 4.98
CA THR A 116 5.46 6.68 5.48
C THR A 116 4.42 6.35 4.41
N ILE A 117 4.10 7.30 3.54
CA ILE A 117 3.17 7.09 2.42
C ILE A 117 3.81 6.15 1.39
N PHE A 118 5.12 6.29 1.19
CA PHE A 118 5.90 5.48 0.25
C PHE A 118 6.03 4.00 0.65
N LEU A 119 6.11 3.72 1.96
CA LEU A 119 6.17 2.34 2.47
C LEU A 119 4.85 1.57 2.26
N GLU A 120 3.71 2.25 2.32
CA GLU A 120 2.43 1.63 1.99
C GLU A 120 2.23 1.46 0.48
N TYR A 121 2.75 2.39 -0.33
CA TYR A 121 2.85 2.17 -1.77
C TYR A 121 3.65 0.90 -2.08
N ALA A 122 4.81 0.72 -1.46
CA ALA A 122 5.61 -0.47 -1.63
C ALA A 122 4.88 -1.76 -1.21
N SER A 123 4.02 -1.73 -0.19
CA SER A 123 3.26 -2.91 0.25
C SER A 123 2.08 -3.24 -0.68
N ILE A 124 1.35 -2.24 -1.19
CA ILE A 124 0.29 -2.41 -2.20
C ILE A 124 0.88 -2.89 -3.53
N ILE A 125 2.07 -2.39 -3.90
CA ILE A 125 2.77 -2.80 -5.11
C ILE A 125 3.38 -4.20 -4.94
N ALA A 126 3.99 -4.51 -3.79
CA ALA A 126 4.49 -5.86 -3.49
C ALA A 126 3.33 -6.87 -3.55
N ALA A 127 2.19 -6.54 -2.95
CA ALA A 127 0.95 -7.32 -3.02
C ALA A 127 0.49 -7.65 -4.45
N ARG A 128 0.73 -6.76 -5.42
CA ARG A 128 0.44 -6.98 -6.84
C ARG A 128 1.43 -7.94 -7.51
N TYR A 129 2.71 -7.90 -7.12
CA TYR A 129 3.78 -8.66 -7.79
C TYR A 129 4.12 -10.00 -7.14
N THR A 130 3.79 -10.21 -5.86
CA THR A 130 4.16 -11.44 -5.16
C THR A 130 3.03 -12.46 -5.05
N ASN A 131 1.77 -12.08 -5.30
CA ASN A 131 0.59 -12.89 -4.97
C ASN A 131 0.60 -13.38 -3.50
N ASP A 132 1.44 -12.79 -2.65
CA ASP A 132 1.72 -13.27 -1.32
C ASP A 132 0.93 -12.43 -0.33
N VAL A 133 -0.12 -13.05 0.21
CA VAL A 133 -0.97 -12.51 1.27
C VAL A 133 -0.23 -12.36 2.59
N ASN A 134 0.95 -12.96 2.75
CA ASN A 134 1.72 -12.96 4.01
C ASN A 134 2.69 -11.79 4.16
N ILE A 135 2.84 -10.90 3.17
CA ILE A 135 3.72 -9.71 3.29
C ILE A 135 3.20 -8.70 4.34
N LEU A 136 2.00 -8.92 4.88
CA LEU A 136 1.34 -8.06 5.87
C LEU A 136 0.95 -8.79 7.17
N MET A 137 1.52 -9.97 7.44
CA MET A 137 1.57 -10.56 8.78
C MET A 137 2.88 -10.16 9.46
#